data_AF-A0AA43IG72-F1
#
_entry.id   AF-A0AA43IG72-F1
#
_cell.length_a   1.000
_cell.length_b   1.000
_cell.length_c   1.000
_cell.angle_alpha   90.00
_cell.angle_beta   90.00
_cell.angle_gamma   90.00
#
_symmetry.space_group_name_H-M   'P 1'
#
loop_
_entity.id
_entity.type
_entity.pdbx_description
1 polymer ?
#
loop_
_entity_poly.entity_id
_entity_poly.type
_entity_poly.pdbx_seq_one_letter_code
_entity_poly.pdbx_strand_id
1 'polypeptide(L)' 'MELGNLRSILDEHEQFARGLRVVDPGYDVAQQILGLIADAREGLRPSADSTANFLQNRDIIEQLAMLRQQAEALIKGKHA' A
#
# COMPACT_ATOMS: atom_id res chain seq x y z
N MET A 1 -0.78 -14.13 -8.36
CA MET A 1 -0.55 -13.34 -7.13
C MET A 1 -0.15 -14.31 -6.04
N GLU A 2 1.13 -14.37 -5.69
CA GLU A 2 1.58 -15.13 -4.52
C GLU A 2 1.34 -14.29 -3.26
N LEU A 3 0.26 -14.59 -2.55
CA LEU A 3 -0.07 -13.98 -1.26
C LEU A 3 0.96 -14.30 -0.15
N GLY A 4 1.91 -15.20 -0.43
CA GLY A 4 3.03 -15.55 0.46
C GLY A 4 4.06 -14.45 0.67
N ASN A 5 4.07 -13.40 -0.17
CA ASN A 5 5.04 -12.30 -0.11
C ASN A 5 4.40 -10.96 0.26
N LEU A 6 3.33 -10.95 1.09
CA LEU A 6 2.70 -9.69 1.54
C LEU A 6 3.74 -8.69 2.07
N ARG A 7 4.73 -9.16 2.84
CA ARG A 7 5.82 -8.29 3.32
C ARG A 7 6.56 -7.58 2.19
N SER A 8 6.91 -8.28 1.12
CA SER A 8 7.58 -7.68 -0.05
C SER A 8 6.68 -6.64 -0.72
N ILE A 9 5.38 -6.93 -0.85
CA ILE A 9 4.41 -6.00 -1.43
C ILE A 9 4.31 -4.73 -0.56
N LEU A 10 4.20 -4.89 0.76
CA LEU A 10 4.19 -3.74 1.69
C LEU A 10 5.47 -2.91 1.56
N ASP A 11 6.63 -3.55 1.48
CA ASP A 11 7.92 -2.88 1.35
C ASP A 11 8.03 -2.08 0.03
N GLU A 12 7.57 -2.66 -1.10
CA GLU A 12 7.54 -1.98 -2.40
C GLU A 12 6.65 -0.73 -2.39
N HIS A 13 5.44 -0.85 -1.83
CA HIS A 13 4.51 0.27 -1.73
C HIS A 13 4.99 1.33 -0.73
N GLU A 14 5.67 0.93 0.35
CA GLU A 14 6.29 1.86 1.30
C GLU A 14 7.41 2.66 0.64
N GLN A 15 8.28 2.02 -0.13
CA GLN A 15 9.35 2.71 -0.86
C GLN A 15 8.80 3.72 -1.86
N PHE A 16 7.75 3.36 -2.61
CA PHE A 16 7.06 4.28 -3.51
C PHE A 16 6.53 5.50 -2.75
N ALA A 17 5.75 5.28 -1.69
CA ALA A 17 5.10 6.35 -0.95
C ALA A 17 6.10 7.29 -0.24
N ARG A 18 7.19 6.73 0.32
CA ARG A 18 8.28 7.53 0.91
C ARG A 18 9.09 8.33 -0.13
N GLY A 19 9.06 7.91 -1.39
CA GLY A 19 9.72 8.62 -2.49
C GLY A 19 9.02 9.93 -2.88
N LEU A 20 7.73 10.09 -2.51
CA LEU A 20 6.97 11.31 -2.79
C LEU A 20 7.29 12.42 -1.79
N ARG A 21 7.47 13.64 -2.31
CA ARG A 21 7.67 14.86 -1.54
C ARG A 21 6.33 15.54 -1.29
N VAL A 22 6.27 16.38 -0.24
CA VAL A 22 5.08 17.18 0.11
C VAL A 22 4.55 18.03 -1.04
N VAL A 23 5.42 18.42 -1.98
CA VAL A 23 5.07 19.23 -3.16
C VAL A 23 4.47 18.43 -4.32
N ASP A 24 4.48 17.10 -4.23
CA ASP A 24 3.94 16.21 -5.25
C ASP A 24 2.42 16.10 -5.10
N PRO A 25 1.62 16.20 -6.18
CA PRO A 25 0.16 16.12 -6.10
C PRO A 25 -0.36 14.79 -5.55
N GLY A 26 0.44 13.73 -5.61
CA GLY A 26 0.13 12.42 -5.04
C GLY A 26 0.49 12.27 -3.56
N TYR A 27 1.03 13.31 -2.91
CA TYR A 27 1.58 13.19 -1.55
C TYR A 27 0.53 12.75 -0.52
N ASP A 28 -0.66 13.33 -0.56
CA ASP A 28 -1.74 12.98 0.37
C ASP A 28 -2.21 11.52 0.17
N VAL A 29 -2.13 11.01 -1.06
CA VAL A 29 -2.42 9.60 -1.37
C VAL A 29 -1.27 8.71 -0.92
N ALA A 30 -0.02 9.16 -1.03
CA ALA A 30 1.14 8.46 -0.45
C ALA A 30 1.05 8.36 1.08
N GLN A 31 0.55 9.37 1.77
CA GLN A 31 0.31 9.27 3.22
C GLN A 31 -0.76 8.21 3.55
N GLN A 32 -1.81 8.08 2.74
CA GLN A 32 -2.81 7.02 2.88
C GLN A 32 -2.21 5.63 2.67
N ILE A 33 -1.32 5.47 1.69
CA ILE A 33 -0.56 4.22 1.48
C ILE A 33 0.25 3.86 2.73
N LEU A 34 0.95 4.84 3.32
CA LEU A 34 1.75 4.60 4.53
C LEU A 34 0.91 4.22 5.74
N GLY A 35 -0.27 4.84 5.91
CA GLY A 35 -1.23 4.48 6.95
C GLY A 35 -1.70 3.02 6.80
N LEU A 36 -2.13 2.64 5.60
CA LEU A 36 -2.59 1.27 5.32
C LEU A 36 -1.48 0.23 5.54
N ILE A 37 -0.23 0.55 5.21
CA ILE A 37 0.92 -0.33 5.47
C ILE A 37 1.20 -0.49 6.96
N ALA A 38 1.10 0.59 7.74
CA ALA A 38 1.26 0.52 9.19
C ALA A 38 0.20 -0.40 9.81
N ASP A 39 -1.06 -0.20 9.44
CA ASP A 39 -2.18 -1.03 9.90
C ASP A 39 -2.01 -2.50 9.49
N ALA A 40 -1.61 -2.75 8.24
CA ALA A 40 -1.35 -4.10 7.74
C ALA A 40 -0.20 -4.79 8.49
N ARG A 41 0.87 -4.06 8.83
CA ARG A 41 2.01 -4.59 9.61
C ARG A 41 1.61 -4.91 11.05
N GLU A 42 0.70 -4.14 11.64
CA GLU A 42 0.14 -4.45 12.96
C GLU A 42 -0.76 -5.70 12.92
N GLY A 43 -1.56 -5.84 11.85
CA GLY A 43 -2.41 -7.01 11.62
C GLY A 43 -1.64 -8.30 11.30
N LEU A 44 -0.42 -8.20 10.77
CA LEU A 44 0.47 -9.32 10.46
C LEU A 44 1.08 -10.02 11.69
N ARG A 45 0.70 -9.65 12.92
CA ARG A 45 1.04 -10.41 14.12
C ARG A 45 0.58 -11.87 13.94
N PRO A 46 1.32 -12.86 14.48
CA PRO A 46 1.01 -14.27 14.31
C PRO A 46 -0.34 -14.60 14.95
N SER A 47 -1.41 -14.49 14.15
CA SER A 47 -2.73 -15.02 14.45
C SER A 47 -2.69 -16.52 14.19
N ALA A 48 -3.25 -17.31 15.11
CA ALA A 48 -3.36 -18.76 14.99
C ALA A 48 -4.30 -19.21 13.84
N ASP A 49 -4.99 -18.27 13.19
CA ASP A 49 -6.02 -18.53 12.19
C ASP A 49 -5.59 -18.07 10.78
N SER A 50 -4.81 -18.92 10.10
CA SER A 50 -4.26 -18.63 8.75
C SER A 50 -5.32 -18.31 7.69
N THR A 51 -6.57 -18.75 7.89
CA THR A 51 -7.71 -18.48 6.99
C THR A 51 -8.27 -17.08 7.15
N ALA A 52 -8.25 -16.52 8.37
CA ALA A 52 -8.73 -15.16 8.64
C ALA A 52 -7.84 -14.09 8.01
N ASN A 53 -6.52 -14.35 7.95
CA ASN A 53 -5.55 -13.42 7.39
C ASN A 53 -5.58 -13.39 5.85
N PHE A 54 -6.08 -14.43 5.17
CA PHE A 54 -5.99 -14.52 3.71
C PHE A 54 -6.87 -13.49 2.98
N LEU A 55 -8.13 -13.33 3.42
CA LEU A 55 -9.04 -12.33 2.85
C LEU A 55 -8.56 -10.90 3.16
N GLN A 56 -8.12 -10.66 4.40
CA GLN A 56 -7.58 -9.36 4.81
C GLN A 56 -6.33 -8.98 4.01
N ASN A 57 -5.41 -9.93 3.80
CA ASN A 57 -4.21 -9.69 3.00
C ASN A 57 -4.53 -9.35 1.55
N ARG A 58 -5.53 -10.02 0.96
CA ARG A 58 -5.99 -9.72 -0.39
C ARG A 58 -6.58 -8.31 -0.49
N ASP A 59 -7.46 -7.95 0.42
CA ASP A 59 -8.11 -6.63 0.43
C ASP A 59 -7.09 -5.50 0.62
N ILE A 60 -6.08 -5.71 1.47
CA ILE A 60 -4.96 -4.77 1.66
C ILE A 60 -4.18 -4.60 0.36
N ILE A 61 -3.84 -5.69 -0.33
CA ILE A 61 -3.09 -5.63 -1.60
C ILE A 61 -3.90 -4.90 -2.68
N GLU A 62 -5.20 -5.17 -2.79
CA GLU A 62 -6.08 -4.51 -3.75
C GLU A 62 -6.19 -2.99 -3.46
N GLN A 63 -6.35 -2.61 -2.20
CA GLN A 63 -6.37 -1.20 -1.77
C GLN A 63 -5.03 -0.49 -2.04
N LEU A 64 -3.90 -1.14 -1.75
CA LEU A 64 -2.57 -0.60 -2.04
C LEU A 64 -2.34 -0.37 -3.53
N ALA A 65 -2.82 -1.29 -4.38
CA ALA A 65 -2.75 -1.15 -5.82
C ALA A 65 -3.58 0.05 -6.32
N MET A 66 -4.81 0.20 -5.83
CA MET A 66 -5.69 1.33 -6.19
C MET A 66 -5.09 2.68 -5.78
N LEU A 67 -4.65 2.82 -4.53
CA LEU A 67 -4.05 4.06 -4.03
C LEU A 67 -2.78 4.42 -4.80
N ARG A 68 -1.95 3.42 -5.12
CA ARG A 68 -0.75 3.65 -5.94
C ARG A 68 -1.11 4.15 -7.34
N GLN A 69 -2.07 3.52 -8.02
CA GLN A 69 -2.52 3.98 -9.33
C GLN A 69 -3.07 5.41 -9.29
N GLN A 70 -3.81 5.75 -8.23
CA GLN A 70 -4.31 7.11 -8.02
C GLN A 70 -3.17 8.11 -7.81
N ALA A 71 -2.20 7.80 -6.95
CA ALA A 71 -1.02 8.64 -6.74
C ALA A 71 -0.23 8.85 -8.05
N GLU A 72 0.01 7.77 -8.80
CA GLU A 72 0.69 7.82 -10.09
C GLU A 72 -0.08 8.65 -11.14
N ALA A 73 -1.42 8.54 -11.18
CA ALA A 73 -2.26 9.33 -12.07
C ALA A 73 -2.21 10.82 -11.75
N LEU A 74 -2.21 11.19 -10.46
CA LEU A 74 -2.08 12.59 -10.01
C LEU A 74 -0.70 13.17 -10.35
N ILE A 75 0.36 12.38 -10.20
CA ILE A 75 1.73 12.79 -10.59
C ILE A 75 1.80 13.01 -12.10
N LYS A 76 1.30 12.05 -12.89
CA LYS A 76 1.34 12.11 -14.37
C LYS A 76 0.44 13.22 -14.91
N GLY A 77 -0.72 13.46 -14.31
CA GLY A 77 -1.66 14.50 -14.71
C GLY A 77 -1.13 15.93 -14.51
N LYS A 78 -0.11 16.14 -13.67
CA LYS A 78 0.57 17.43 -13.50
C LYS A 78 1.42 17.83 -14.72
N HIS A 79 1.75 16.88 -15.59
CA HIS A 79 2.61 17.08 -16.76
C HIS A 79 1.85 17.13 -18.09
N ALA A 80 0.51 17.11 -18.06
CA ALA A 80 -0.35 17.24 -19.24
C ALA A 80 -0.73 18.70 -19.51
#